data_AF-A0A2V1H099-F1
#
_entry.id   AF-A0A2V1H099-F1
#
_cell.length_a   1.000
_cell.length_b   1.000
_cell.length_c   1.000
_cell.angle_alpha   90.00
_cell.angle_beta   90.00
_cell.angle_gamma   90.00
#
_symmetry.space_group_name_H-M   'P 1'
#
loop_
_entity.id
_entity.type
_entity.pdbx_description
1 polymer ?
#
loop_
_entity_poly.entity_id
_entity_poly.type
_entity_poly.pdbx_seq_one_letter_code
_entity_poly.pdbx_strand_id
1 'polypeptide(L)'
;MISLIFKSLLVYSQNKGHGFHTHFSDTVNIIHGRNTSGKSTLIQSIIYSMGINDSKENLSDINDPHTIFRLDCELTKENEGTKLSFIRSDDTIVLAIDNKPPMRFDGINSNNSYEYKKYKDIISSLFSFKLLLQQQGEQVKAPLEAAMLPYYISQSVGWVYIRESIGNYRFYKDFKYDYLDYYCGIESNARKIEKYKLEKEKKELTFELKQLESYEEGNKQLKISKIIDEKIKGEASRFFDEYQELNNDLTAKESEQTKLCNKISMLKNRQKVLSQVIRNIKHQVPEVDSCPTCQQRLPGDLREFYKYTQNVNDAISELEKTKSDIKKTSSSLNSSEVKIKKLRSEFEEKYGLMERVKIENVSINSWIDHQSNLKMLKKIEGQKAFTQKTIDGITSKIEENQDGDIEDLRKKADGKFLKIFKSKVKSLKIKLPKENKYKEIYSINAFPYQGVELHQLLMAYNFSFYEMVSKNKTLHTLPFIMDAVFKEDIDIESRKNIFDFLSKETNNGQQVIFSVAEYKNNSQSNSTLFDIEEVKRDYFTDDTKLICIGDSKTKRSFMSSKLIAPELIESTLSLFESA
;
A
#
# COMPACT_ATOMS: atom_id res chain seq x y z
N MET A 1 -5.75 -5.01 26.16
CA MET A 1 -7.20 -4.91 25.89
C MET A 1 -7.54 -3.44 25.83
N ILE A 2 -8.33 -3.04 24.84
CA ILE A 2 -8.81 -1.66 24.69
C ILE A 2 -10.32 -1.68 24.90
N SER A 3 -10.81 -0.88 25.85
CA SER A 3 -12.24 -0.78 26.17
C SER A 3 -12.65 0.68 26.22
N LEU A 4 -13.76 1.02 25.57
CA LEU A 4 -14.37 2.36 25.62
C LEU A 4 -15.66 2.29 26.44
N ILE A 5 -15.85 3.27 27.33
CA ILE A 5 -17.09 3.46 28.09
C ILE A 5 -17.57 4.90 27.85
N PHE A 6 -18.86 5.08 27.57
CA PHE A 6 -19.47 6.41 27.47
C PHE A 6 -19.83 6.92 28.86
N LYS A 7 -19.56 8.20 29.13
CA LYS A 7 -19.81 8.83 30.44
C LYS A 7 -20.95 9.84 30.37
N SER A 8 -20.98 10.69 29.34
CA SER A 8 -22.03 11.68 29.15
C SER A 8 -22.22 12.05 27.69
N LEU A 9 -23.45 12.47 27.36
CA LEU A 9 -23.79 13.08 26.08
C LEU A 9 -24.48 14.42 26.32
N LEU A 10 -23.95 15.47 25.72
CA LEU A 10 -24.54 16.79 25.60
C LEU A 10 -24.90 17.06 24.13
N VAL A 11 -26.09 17.58 23.89
CA VAL A 11 -26.51 18.17 22.62
C VAL A 11 -27.10 19.53 22.92
N TYR A 12 -26.53 20.60 22.37
CA TYR A 12 -26.90 21.96 22.72
C TYR A 12 -27.01 22.84 21.48
N SER A 13 -28.15 23.50 21.29
CA SER A 13 -28.36 24.48 20.23
C SER A 13 -28.20 25.89 20.79
N GLN A 14 -27.16 26.59 20.35
CA GLN A 14 -26.85 27.95 20.82
C GLN A 14 -27.98 28.93 20.46
N ASN A 15 -28.50 28.85 19.23
CA ASN A 15 -29.56 29.75 18.75
C ASN A 15 -30.88 29.58 19.49
N LYS A 16 -31.24 28.34 19.82
CA LYS A 16 -32.53 28.01 20.46
C LYS A 16 -32.45 28.07 21.98
N GLY A 17 -31.24 28.14 22.57
CA GLY A 17 -31.05 28.07 24.02
C GLY A 17 -31.59 26.78 24.63
N HIS A 18 -31.64 25.70 23.84
CA HIS A 18 -32.22 24.42 24.22
C HIS A 18 -31.20 23.32 24.01
N GLY A 19 -31.30 22.27 24.82
CA GLY A 19 -30.46 21.10 24.64
C GLY A 19 -30.86 19.94 25.54
N PHE A 20 -30.10 18.87 25.39
CA PHE A 20 -30.24 17.62 26.09
C PHE A 20 -28.90 17.26 26.73
N HIS A 21 -28.92 16.89 28.00
CA HIS A 21 -27.75 16.36 28.69
C HIS A 21 -28.13 15.12 29.51
N THR A 22 -27.33 14.07 29.42
CA THR A 22 -27.45 12.86 30.25
C THR A 22 -26.09 12.27 30.57
N HIS A 23 -26.03 11.59 31.70
CA HIS A 23 -24.93 10.71 32.07
C HIS A 23 -25.32 9.25 31.82
N PHE A 24 -24.33 8.42 31.53
CA PHE A 24 -24.47 6.97 31.40
C PHE A 24 -23.89 6.28 32.65
N SER A 25 -24.50 5.16 33.03
CA SER A 25 -23.89 4.18 33.93
C SER A 25 -22.84 3.38 33.17
N ASP A 26 -21.79 2.92 33.85
CA ASP A 26 -20.75 2.06 33.29
C ASP A 26 -21.28 0.65 32.93
N THR A 27 -22.46 0.28 33.43
CA THR A 27 -23.14 -0.99 33.18
C THR A 27 -24.32 -0.82 32.22
N VAL A 28 -25.56 -0.85 32.72
CA VAL A 28 -26.77 -0.88 31.90
C VAL A 28 -27.42 0.50 31.83
N ASN A 29 -27.80 0.89 30.61
CA ASN A 29 -28.49 2.14 30.33
C ASN A 29 -29.74 1.85 29.49
N ILE A 30 -30.92 2.16 30.04
CA ILE A 30 -32.19 1.95 29.35
C ILE A 30 -32.78 3.31 28.97
N ILE A 31 -32.84 3.56 27.66
CA ILE A 31 -33.45 4.75 27.09
C ILE A 31 -34.93 4.47 26.85
N HIS A 32 -35.81 5.21 27.51
CA HIS A 32 -37.25 4.96 27.43
C HIS A 32 -38.04 6.24 27.16
N GLY A 33 -39.27 6.05 26.68
CA GLY A 33 -40.19 7.12 26.36
C GLY A 33 -41.08 6.80 25.17
N ARG A 34 -41.99 7.72 24.86
CA ARG A 34 -43.02 7.50 23.82
C ARG A 34 -42.38 7.28 22.45
N ASN A 35 -43.08 6.58 21.56
CA ASN A 35 -42.69 6.56 20.15
C ASN A 35 -42.58 7.98 19.62
N THR A 36 -41.52 8.23 18.84
CA THR A 36 -41.17 9.56 18.32
C THR A 36 -40.79 10.58 19.41
N SER A 37 -40.40 10.18 20.63
CA SER A 37 -39.91 11.13 21.64
C SER A 37 -38.47 11.63 21.38
N GLY A 38 -37.63 10.80 20.74
CA GLY A 38 -36.21 11.11 20.49
C GLY A 38 -35.20 10.04 20.94
N LYS A 39 -35.67 8.82 21.25
CA LYS A 39 -34.79 7.70 21.69
C LYS A 39 -33.70 7.36 20.68
N SER A 40 -34.08 7.13 19.43
CA SER A 40 -33.14 6.88 18.34
C SER A 40 -32.26 8.09 18.06
N THR A 41 -32.79 9.31 18.22
CA THR A 41 -32.03 10.57 18.11
C THR A 41 -30.88 10.62 19.10
N LEU A 42 -31.08 10.16 20.35
CA LEU A 42 -30.01 10.05 21.35
C LEU A 42 -28.91 9.09 20.88
N ILE A 43 -29.27 7.87 20.48
CA ILE A 43 -28.30 6.86 20.02
C ILE A 43 -27.54 7.34 18.78
N GLN A 44 -28.24 7.95 17.82
CA GLN A 44 -27.65 8.51 16.62
C GLN A 44 -26.73 9.69 16.93
N SER A 45 -27.04 10.49 17.96
CA SER A 45 -26.18 11.58 18.41
C SER A 45 -24.84 11.07 18.97
N ILE A 46 -24.83 9.92 19.65
CA ILE A 46 -23.59 9.26 20.11
C ILE A 46 -22.71 8.92 18.91
N ILE A 47 -23.26 8.21 17.93
CA ILE A 47 -22.55 7.76 16.72
C ILE A 47 -22.04 8.97 15.92
N TYR A 48 -22.88 9.99 15.74
CA TYR A 48 -22.54 11.22 15.02
C TYR A 48 -21.42 12.01 15.69
N SER A 49 -21.44 12.10 17.03
CA SER A 49 -20.40 12.77 17.82
C SER A 49 -19.02 12.13 17.59
N MET A 50 -18.96 10.81 17.42
CA MET A 50 -17.72 10.07 17.13
C MET A 50 -17.21 10.26 15.69
N GLY A 51 -17.80 11.14 14.90
CA GLY A 51 -17.38 11.43 13.53
C GLY A 51 -18.03 10.54 12.46
N ILE A 52 -18.91 9.60 12.82
CA ILE A 52 -19.54 8.70 11.86
C ILE A 52 -20.75 9.37 11.20
N ASN A 53 -20.75 9.43 9.87
CA ASN A 53 -21.69 10.25 9.10
C ASN A 53 -23.02 9.54 8.76
N ASP A 54 -23.14 8.21 8.89
CA ASP A 54 -24.37 7.45 8.58
C ASP A 54 -25.63 7.96 9.29
N SER A 55 -25.47 8.55 10.47
CA SER A 55 -26.58 9.07 11.26
C SER A 55 -26.99 10.50 10.90
N LYS A 56 -26.24 11.20 10.04
CA LYS A 56 -26.40 12.64 9.79
C LYS A 56 -27.81 12.99 9.28
N GLU A 57 -28.31 12.27 8.29
CA GLU A 57 -29.62 12.55 7.67
C GLU A 57 -30.77 12.39 8.69
N ASN A 58 -30.68 11.38 9.56
CA ASN A 58 -31.68 11.13 10.61
C ASN A 58 -31.67 12.20 11.72
N LEU A 59 -30.60 12.98 11.81
CA LEU A 59 -30.46 14.07 12.79
C LEU A 59 -30.77 15.46 12.20
N SER A 60 -31.24 15.55 10.95
CA SER A 60 -31.51 16.82 10.25
C SER A 60 -32.44 17.78 11.01
N ASP A 61 -33.36 17.27 11.84
CA ASP A 61 -34.26 18.07 12.67
C ASP A 61 -33.53 18.84 13.80
N ILE A 62 -32.35 18.37 14.24
CA ILE A 62 -31.60 18.94 15.36
C ILE A 62 -30.18 19.40 14.98
N ASN A 63 -29.62 18.84 13.91
CA ASN A 63 -28.27 19.11 13.45
C ASN A 63 -28.27 20.34 12.54
N ASP A 64 -28.22 21.51 13.17
CA ASP A 64 -28.02 22.80 12.51
C ASP A 64 -26.62 23.36 12.83
N PRO A 65 -26.10 24.35 12.07
CA PRO A 65 -24.74 24.88 12.28
C PRO A 65 -24.46 25.44 13.69
N HIS A 66 -25.49 25.65 14.49
CA HIS A 66 -25.38 26.17 15.85
C HIS A 66 -25.65 25.10 16.93
N THR A 67 -25.79 23.84 16.53
CA THR A 67 -25.91 22.71 17.43
C THR A 67 -24.56 22.03 17.64
N ILE A 68 -24.14 21.98 18.90
CA ILE A 68 -22.94 21.27 19.33
C ILE A 68 -23.34 19.96 20.01
N PHE A 69 -22.66 18.90 19.62
CA PHE A 69 -22.71 17.58 20.23
C PHE A 69 -21.41 17.35 20.99
N ARG A 70 -21.48 16.87 22.22
CA ARG A 70 -20.31 16.45 23.00
C ARG A 70 -20.57 15.09 23.62
N LEU A 71 -19.70 14.14 23.31
CA LEU A 71 -19.67 12.81 23.91
C LEU A 71 -18.39 12.67 24.72
N ASP A 72 -18.53 12.52 26.04
CA ASP A 72 -17.41 12.21 26.92
C ASP A 72 -17.32 10.71 27.15
N CYS A 73 -16.10 10.19 27.09
CA CYS A 73 -15.77 8.78 27.16
C CYS A 73 -14.56 8.54 28.08
N GLU A 74 -14.43 7.31 28.53
CA GLU A 74 -13.22 6.78 29.15
C GLU A 74 -12.71 5.61 28.31
N LEU A 75 -11.46 5.73 27.85
CA LEU A 75 -10.76 4.70 27.10
C LEU A 75 -9.75 4.03 28.03
N THR A 76 -9.91 2.74 28.28
CA THR A 76 -8.94 1.94 29.03
C THR A 76 -8.03 1.19 28.06
N LYS A 77 -6.72 1.41 28.15
CA LYS A 77 -5.70 0.67 27.38
C LYS A 77 -4.61 0.18 28.34
N GLU A 78 -4.38 -1.14 28.37
CA GLU A 78 -3.31 -1.74 29.19
C GLU A 78 -3.39 -1.39 30.70
N ASN A 79 -4.61 -1.19 31.21
CA ASN A 79 -4.94 -0.76 32.57
C ASN A 79 -4.71 0.73 32.87
N GLU A 80 -4.39 1.55 31.87
CA GLU A 80 -4.38 3.01 31.98
C GLU A 80 -5.70 3.57 31.44
N GLY A 81 -6.31 4.47 32.21
CA GLY A 81 -7.54 5.17 31.82
C GLY A 81 -7.22 6.54 31.21
N THR A 82 -7.74 6.77 30.01
CA THR A 82 -7.63 8.03 29.26
C THR A 82 -9.00 8.65 29.11
N LYS A 83 -9.14 9.93 29.48
CA LYS A 83 -10.37 10.70 29.24
C LYS A 83 -10.38 11.18 27.80
N LEU A 84 -11.51 10.99 27.13
CA LEU A 84 -11.65 11.33 25.73
C LEU A 84 -12.98 12.04 25.49
N SER A 85 -12.95 13.20 24.85
CA SER A 85 -14.15 13.96 24.52
C SER A 85 -14.20 14.20 23.01
N PHE A 86 -15.29 13.75 22.39
CA PHE A 86 -15.62 14.10 21.01
C PHE A 86 -16.58 15.28 21.02
N ILE A 87 -16.21 16.39 20.39
CA ILE A 87 -17.07 17.57 20.27
C ILE A 87 -17.29 17.83 18.79
N ARG A 88 -18.55 17.86 18.34
CA ARG A 88 -18.90 18.02 16.94
C ARG A 88 -19.90 19.15 16.74
N SER A 89 -19.65 19.99 15.74
CA SER A 89 -20.58 21.00 15.24
C SER A 89 -20.56 20.93 13.72
N ASP A 90 -21.68 20.51 13.11
CA ASP A 90 -21.81 20.26 11.66
C ASP A 90 -20.65 19.46 11.04
N ASP A 91 -19.76 20.14 10.32
CA ASP A 91 -18.65 19.58 9.55
C ASP A 91 -17.32 19.60 10.30
N THR A 92 -17.32 20.11 11.53
CA THR A 92 -16.15 20.25 12.38
C THR A 92 -16.23 19.28 13.54
N ILE A 93 -15.15 18.55 13.78
CA ILE A 93 -14.97 17.72 14.97
C ILE A 93 -13.69 18.13 15.71
N VAL A 94 -13.79 18.18 17.03
CA VAL A 94 -12.71 18.42 17.96
C VAL A 94 -12.56 17.20 18.85
N LEU A 95 -11.34 16.68 18.94
CA LEU A 95 -10.98 15.54 19.78
C LEU A 95 -10.08 16.04 20.92
N ALA A 96 -10.58 15.97 22.15
CA ALA A 96 -9.79 16.23 23.35
C ALA A 96 -9.38 14.90 24.01
N ILE A 97 -8.09 14.80 24.40
CA ILE A 97 -7.52 13.60 25.02
C ILE A 97 -6.76 14.02 26.28
N ASP A 98 -7.25 13.62 27.44
CA ASP A 98 -6.79 14.07 28.75
C ASP A 98 -6.59 15.61 28.78
N ASN A 99 -5.42 16.08 29.21
CA ASN A 99 -5.05 17.48 29.28
C ASN A 99 -4.17 17.92 28.09
N LYS A 100 -4.16 17.17 26.98
CA LYS A 100 -3.43 17.57 25.76
C LYS A 100 -4.21 18.66 25.01
N PRO A 101 -3.53 19.49 24.21
CA PRO A 101 -4.23 20.42 23.31
C PRO A 101 -5.25 19.68 22.45
N PRO A 102 -6.50 20.17 22.37
CA PRO A 102 -7.53 19.54 21.55
C PRO A 102 -7.14 19.57 20.08
N MET A 103 -7.53 18.54 19.33
CA MET A 103 -7.24 18.41 17.90
C MET A 103 -8.49 18.74 17.10
N ARG A 104 -8.42 19.77 16.25
CA ARG A 104 -9.50 20.19 15.37
C ARG A 104 -9.39 19.59 13.96
N PHE A 105 -10.54 19.20 13.40
CA PHE A 105 -10.68 18.71 12.03
C PHE A 105 -11.92 19.34 11.40
N ASP A 106 -11.72 20.20 10.39
CA ASP A 106 -12.80 20.87 9.66
C ASP A 106 -13.11 20.13 8.33
N GLY A 107 -14.35 20.18 7.85
CA GLY A 107 -14.75 19.54 6.59
C GLY A 107 -14.83 18.00 6.63
N ILE A 108 -15.26 17.42 7.75
CA ILE A 108 -15.40 15.96 7.94
C ILE A 108 -16.77 15.39 7.47
N ASN A 109 -17.55 16.18 6.74
CA ASN A 109 -18.88 15.81 6.26
C ASN A 109 -18.89 14.70 5.18
N SER A 110 -17.75 14.40 4.56
CA SER A 110 -17.63 13.31 3.59
C SER A 110 -16.58 12.29 4.03
N ASN A 111 -16.86 11.01 3.80
CA ASN A 111 -15.94 9.93 4.18
C ASN A 111 -14.63 9.92 3.36
N ASN A 112 -14.49 10.79 2.35
CA ASN A 112 -13.35 10.88 1.46
C ASN A 112 -12.49 12.14 1.66
N SER A 113 -12.89 13.09 2.52
CA SER A 113 -12.13 14.32 2.75
C SER A 113 -10.76 14.03 3.37
N TYR A 114 -9.79 14.91 3.11
CA TYR A 114 -8.43 14.77 3.65
C TYR A 114 -8.44 14.77 5.20
N GLU A 115 -9.17 15.72 5.79
CA GLU A 115 -9.32 15.83 7.25
C GLU A 115 -10.02 14.61 7.85
N TYR A 116 -11.06 14.05 7.19
CA TYR A 116 -11.69 12.82 7.69
C TYR A 116 -10.75 11.63 7.66
N LYS A 117 -9.89 11.50 6.64
CA LYS A 117 -8.87 10.43 6.59
C LYS A 117 -7.87 10.56 7.74
N LYS A 118 -7.42 11.78 8.05
CA LYS A 118 -6.51 12.07 9.17
C LYS A 118 -7.18 11.76 10.51
N TYR A 119 -8.41 12.22 10.72
CA TYR A 119 -9.23 11.91 11.90
C TYR A 119 -9.38 10.38 12.07
N LYS A 120 -9.80 9.70 11.01
CA LYS A 120 -9.96 8.23 10.97
C LYS A 120 -8.67 7.50 11.36
N ASP A 121 -7.51 7.95 10.88
CA ASP A 121 -6.23 7.32 11.22
C ASP A 121 -5.89 7.48 12.70
N ILE A 122 -6.20 8.62 13.31
CA ILE A 122 -6.01 8.87 14.74
C ILE A 122 -6.95 7.98 15.56
N ILE A 123 -8.25 7.95 15.24
CA ILE A 123 -9.23 7.12 15.97
C ILE A 123 -8.93 5.63 15.81
N SER A 124 -8.57 5.18 14.60
CA SER A 124 -8.18 3.79 14.37
C SER A 124 -6.96 3.40 15.20
N SER A 125 -6.00 4.30 15.38
CA SER A 125 -4.84 4.06 16.25
C SER A 125 -5.21 4.02 17.73
N LEU A 126 -6.05 4.95 18.20
CA LEU A 126 -6.55 4.97 19.58
C LEU A 126 -7.28 3.67 19.94
N PHE A 127 -8.12 3.16 19.04
CA PHE A 127 -8.82 1.90 19.22
C PHE A 127 -7.99 0.67 18.82
N SER A 128 -6.78 0.85 18.27
CA SER A 128 -6.00 -0.22 17.62
C SER A 128 -6.82 -1.04 16.61
N PHE A 129 -7.72 -0.38 15.89
CA PHE A 129 -8.54 -0.93 14.83
C PHE A 129 -7.71 -1.10 13.55
N LYS A 130 -7.48 -2.35 13.13
CA LYS A 130 -6.54 -2.71 12.05
C LYS A 130 -7.20 -3.51 10.92
N LEU A 131 -8.53 -3.46 10.80
CA LEU A 131 -9.22 -4.14 9.72
C LEU A 131 -8.86 -3.51 8.37
N LEU A 132 -8.47 -4.37 7.43
CA LEU A 132 -8.21 -4.01 6.04
C LEU A 132 -9.29 -4.64 5.18
N LEU A 133 -9.73 -3.90 4.16
CA LEU A 133 -10.76 -4.32 3.21
C LEU A 133 -10.26 -4.17 1.79
N GLN A 134 -10.78 -5.01 0.89
CA GLN A 134 -10.44 -4.93 -0.53
C GLN A 134 -11.40 -4.02 -1.31
N GLN A 135 -10.87 -2.99 -1.97
CA GLN A 135 -11.64 -2.08 -2.83
C GLN A 135 -10.88 -1.85 -4.15
N GLN A 136 -11.53 -2.10 -5.30
CA GLN A 136 -10.97 -1.89 -6.64
C GLN A 136 -9.58 -2.53 -6.90
N GLY A 137 -9.27 -3.64 -6.22
CA GLY A 137 -7.98 -4.32 -6.33
C GLY A 137 -6.89 -3.80 -5.39
N GLU A 138 -7.19 -2.82 -4.55
CA GLU A 138 -6.30 -2.30 -3.51
C GLU A 138 -6.81 -2.67 -2.11
N GLN A 139 -5.89 -2.74 -1.15
CA GLN A 139 -6.19 -2.91 0.26
C GLN A 139 -6.29 -1.54 0.92
N VAL A 140 -7.44 -1.26 1.53
CA VAL A 140 -7.72 0.03 2.19
C VAL A 140 -8.11 -0.22 3.65
N LYS A 141 -7.78 0.73 4.53
CA LYS A 141 -8.22 0.68 5.93
C LYS A 141 -9.76 0.71 5.98
N ALA A 142 -10.37 -0.17 6.77
CA ALA A 142 -11.81 -0.20 6.96
C ALA A 142 -12.35 1.14 7.50
N PRO A 143 -13.57 1.55 7.14
CA PRO A 143 -14.20 2.76 7.66
C PRO A 143 -14.50 2.62 9.17
N LEU A 144 -14.65 3.73 9.91
CA LEU A 144 -14.85 3.71 11.38
C LEU A 144 -16.17 3.00 11.76
N GLU A 145 -17.15 3.07 10.86
CA GLU A 145 -18.41 2.34 10.86
C GLU A 145 -18.19 0.84 11.11
N ALA A 146 -17.17 0.24 10.48
CA ALA A 146 -16.85 -1.18 10.64
C ALA A 146 -16.28 -1.51 12.03
N ALA A 147 -15.73 -0.52 12.74
CA ALA A 147 -15.31 -0.67 14.14
C ALA A 147 -16.51 -0.73 15.09
N MET A 148 -17.62 -0.04 14.75
CA MET A 148 -18.86 -0.01 15.53
C MET A 148 -19.81 -1.17 15.22
N LEU A 149 -19.70 -1.79 14.03
CA LEU A 149 -20.67 -2.77 13.53
C LEU A 149 -20.98 -3.96 14.48
N PRO A 150 -20.02 -4.56 15.21
CA PRO A 150 -20.33 -5.62 16.19
C PRO A 150 -21.11 -5.12 17.41
N TYR A 151 -21.04 -3.81 17.68
CA TYR A 151 -21.48 -3.17 18.91
C TYR A 151 -22.74 -2.34 18.72
N TYR A 152 -23.28 -2.25 17.50
CA TYR A 152 -24.46 -1.45 17.22
C TYR A 152 -25.52 -2.21 16.43
N ILE A 153 -26.75 -2.18 16.92
CA ILE A 153 -27.94 -2.69 16.24
C ILE A 153 -28.89 -1.52 15.96
N SER A 154 -29.10 -1.21 14.68
CA SER A 154 -30.00 -0.13 14.28
C SER A 154 -31.46 -0.56 14.23
N GLN A 155 -32.36 0.37 14.52
CA GLN A 155 -33.81 0.12 14.44
C GLN A 155 -34.25 -0.21 13.00
N SER A 156 -33.71 0.49 12.00
CA SER A 156 -34.15 0.41 10.60
C SER A 156 -33.86 -0.96 9.98
N VAL A 157 -32.61 -1.44 10.11
CA VAL A 157 -32.12 -2.62 9.38
C VAL A 157 -31.45 -3.68 10.27
N GLY A 158 -30.89 -3.31 11.43
CA GLY A 158 -30.14 -4.24 12.30
C GLY A 158 -30.95 -5.39 12.91
N TRP A 159 -32.27 -5.22 13.07
CA TRP A 159 -33.19 -6.28 13.49
C TRP A 159 -33.81 -7.08 12.34
N VAL A 160 -33.31 -6.92 11.11
CA VAL A 160 -33.80 -7.62 9.91
C VAL A 160 -32.65 -8.30 9.17
N TYR A 161 -31.53 -7.59 9.02
CA TYR A 161 -30.39 -8.02 8.23
C TYR A 161 -29.16 -8.22 9.09
N ILE A 162 -28.41 -9.26 8.77
CA ILE A 162 -27.18 -9.62 9.47
C ILE A 162 -26.03 -8.76 8.95
N ARG A 163 -25.30 -8.12 9.86
CA ARG A 163 -24.16 -7.22 9.55
C ARG A 163 -24.54 -5.99 8.72
N GLU A 164 -25.80 -5.55 8.79
CA GLU A 164 -26.26 -4.32 8.14
C GLU A 164 -26.87 -3.35 9.16
N SER A 165 -26.10 -2.92 10.17
CA SER A 165 -26.57 -1.90 11.14
C SER A 165 -26.05 -0.49 10.86
N ILE A 166 -24.83 -0.38 10.31
CA ILE A 166 -24.11 0.86 10.07
C ILE A 166 -23.07 0.67 8.97
N GLY A 167 -22.87 1.68 8.12
CA GLY A 167 -21.99 1.62 6.98
C GLY A 167 -22.60 0.86 5.79
N ASN A 168 -22.12 1.18 4.59
CA ASN A 168 -22.40 0.43 3.38
C ASN A 168 -21.15 -0.32 2.95
N TYR A 169 -21.20 -1.66 2.93
CA TYR A 169 -20.02 -2.48 2.61
C TYR A 169 -20.12 -3.22 1.27
N ARG A 170 -21.17 -2.97 0.48
CA ARG A 170 -21.44 -3.70 -0.77
C ARG A 170 -20.37 -3.51 -1.85
N PHE A 171 -19.57 -2.45 -1.75
CA PHE A 171 -18.49 -2.15 -2.70
C PHE A 171 -17.13 -2.74 -2.30
N TYR A 172 -17.02 -3.34 -1.11
CA TYR A 172 -15.84 -4.09 -0.70
C TYR A 172 -15.97 -5.54 -1.14
N LYS A 173 -14.93 -6.05 -1.82
CA LYS A 173 -14.87 -7.45 -2.19
C LYS A 173 -14.63 -8.29 -0.93
N ASP A 174 -15.34 -9.41 -0.82
CA ASP A 174 -15.19 -10.40 0.27
C ASP A 174 -15.32 -9.83 1.70
N PHE A 175 -16.01 -8.68 1.88
CA PHE A 175 -16.20 -8.01 3.17
C PHE A 175 -16.60 -8.97 4.30
N LYS A 176 -17.54 -9.89 4.04
CA LYS A 176 -17.99 -10.88 5.03
C LYS A 176 -16.82 -11.65 5.63
N TYR A 177 -15.91 -12.14 4.79
CA TYR A 177 -14.78 -12.94 5.25
C TYR A 177 -13.75 -12.07 5.96
N ASP A 178 -13.38 -10.92 5.40
CA ASP A 178 -12.40 -10.03 6.03
C ASP A 178 -12.88 -9.52 7.40
N TYR A 179 -14.15 -9.14 7.49
CA TYR A 179 -14.80 -8.72 8.73
C TYR A 179 -14.81 -9.85 9.77
N LEU A 180 -15.29 -11.04 9.40
CA LEU A 180 -15.39 -12.16 10.33
C LEU A 180 -14.01 -12.67 10.75
N ASP A 181 -13.06 -12.79 9.83
CA ASP A 181 -11.69 -13.23 10.12
C ASP A 181 -11.04 -12.28 11.15
N TYR A 182 -11.17 -10.96 10.95
CA TYR A 182 -10.66 -9.96 11.89
C TYR A 182 -11.28 -10.11 13.28
N TYR A 183 -12.61 -10.14 13.36
CA TYR A 183 -13.32 -10.22 14.65
C TYR A 183 -13.23 -11.59 15.33
N CYS A 184 -12.92 -12.64 14.58
CA CYS A 184 -12.58 -13.97 15.11
C CYS A 184 -11.10 -14.11 15.51
N GLY A 185 -10.27 -13.09 15.28
CA GLY A 185 -8.83 -13.10 15.59
C GLY A 185 -8.01 -14.00 14.68
N ILE A 186 -8.48 -14.24 13.45
CA ILE A 186 -7.77 -15.00 12.43
C ILE A 186 -6.84 -14.03 11.70
N GLU A 187 -5.55 -14.09 12.02
CA GLU A 187 -4.52 -13.27 11.38
C GLU A 187 -4.31 -13.69 9.91
N SER A 188 -5.14 -13.14 9.03
CA SER A 188 -4.97 -13.28 7.58
C SER A 188 -4.24 -12.10 6.94
N ASN A 189 -4.05 -10.99 7.67
CA ASN A 189 -3.62 -9.72 7.08
C ASN A 189 -2.23 -9.80 6.43
N ALA A 190 -1.20 -10.36 7.08
CA ALA A 190 0.15 -10.38 6.51
C ALA A 190 0.23 -11.27 5.24
N ARG A 191 -0.32 -12.49 5.29
CA ARG A 191 -0.36 -13.42 4.15
C ARG A 191 -1.22 -12.89 3.00
N LYS A 192 -2.39 -12.29 3.30
CA LYS A 192 -3.24 -11.63 2.30
C LYS A 192 -2.52 -10.44 1.66
N ILE A 193 -1.87 -9.57 2.45
CA ILE A 193 -1.10 -8.43 1.93
C ILE A 193 -0.01 -8.90 0.95
N GLU A 194 0.72 -9.96 1.31
CA GLU A 194 1.74 -10.54 0.43
C GLU A 194 1.13 -11.12 -0.85
N LYS A 195 0.05 -11.91 -0.74
CA LYS A 195 -0.69 -12.43 -1.90
C LYS A 195 -1.18 -11.32 -2.83
N TYR A 196 -1.74 -10.23 -2.30
CA TYR A 196 -2.17 -9.10 -3.10
C TYR A 196 -1.01 -8.36 -3.78
N LYS A 197 0.10 -8.19 -3.06
CA LYS A 197 1.31 -7.59 -3.64
C LYS A 197 1.80 -8.41 -4.84
N LEU A 198 1.84 -9.73 -4.68
CA LEU A 198 2.18 -10.69 -5.73
C LEU A 198 1.17 -10.64 -6.90
N GLU A 199 -0.14 -10.56 -6.63
CA GLU A 199 -1.17 -10.42 -7.68
C GLU A 199 -1.05 -9.10 -8.46
N LYS A 200 -0.74 -7.98 -7.78
CA LYS A 200 -0.50 -6.68 -8.41
C LYS A 200 0.74 -6.72 -9.31
N GLU A 201 1.85 -7.24 -8.80
CA GLU A 201 3.09 -7.42 -9.55
C GLU A 201 2.87 -8.32 -10.77
N LYS A 202 2.15 -9.44 -10.60
CA LYS A 202 1.74 -10.31 -11.72
C LYS A 202 0.95 -9.55 -12.77
N LYS A 203 -0.01 -8.70 -12.38
CA LYS A 203 -0.83 -7.92 -13.30
C LYS A 203 0.01 -6.91 -14.10
N GLU A 204 0.94 -6.22 -13.45
CA GLU A 204 1.87 -5.28 -14.08
C GLU A 204 2.79 -6.00 -15.09
N LEU A 205 3.40 -7.11 -14.69
CA LEU A 205 4.25 -7.92 -15.58
C LEU A 205 3.47 -8.53 -16.75
N THR A 206 2.22 -8.95 -16.52
CA THR A 206 1.36 -9.46 -17.60
C THR A 206 1.01 -8.37 -18.61
N PHE A 207 0.84 -7.12 -18.13
CA PHE A 207 0.64 -5.98 -19.01
C PHE A 207 1.91 -5.66 -19.82
N GLU A 208 3.09 -5.65 -19.19
CA GLU A 208 4.37 -5.48 -19.88
C GLU A 208 4.58 -6.55 -20.96
N LEU A 209 4.32 -7.82 -20.64
CA LEU A 209 4.42 -8.93 -21.59
C LEU A 209 3.54 -8.70 -22.83
N LYS A 210 2.28 -8.28 -22.63
CA LYS A 210 1.36 -7.95 -23.73
C LYS A 210 1.84 -6.77 -24.57
N GLN A 211 2.48 -5.76 -23.97
CA GLN A 211 3.05 -4.64 -24.71
C GLN A 211 4.21 -5.10 -25.60
N LEU A 212 5.10 -5.97 -25.08
CA LEU A 212 6.20 -6.56 -25.84
C LEU A 212 5.69 -7.46 -26.98
N GLU A 213 4.62 -8.22 -26.75
CA GLU A 213 3.93 -9.01 -27.78
C GLU A 213 3.35 -8.13 -28.88
N SER A 214 2.59 -7.11 -28.50
CA SER A 214 1.99 -6.17 -29.46
C SER A 214 3.05 -5.42 -30.28
N TYR A 215 4.17 -5.02 -29.66
CA TYR A 215 5.26 -4.35 -30.36
C TYR A 215 5.93 -5.24 -31.41
N GLU A 216 6.20 -6.50 -31.08
CA GLU A 216 6.75 -7.47 -32.05
C GLU A 216 5.74 -7.77 -33.18
N GLU A 217 4.46 -7.91 -32.85
CA GLU A 217 3.42 -8.23 -33.83
C GLU A 217 3.12 -7.07 -34.78
N GLY A 218 3.11 -5.84 -34.26
CA GLY A 218 2.80 -4.62 -35.01
C GLY A 218 3.94 -4.15 -35.91
N ASN A 219 5.19 -4.48 -35.59
CA ASN A 219 6.34 -4.02 -36.36
C ASN A 219 6.68 -4.96 -37.54
N LYS A 220 6.14 -4.62 -38.72
CA LYS A 220 6.36 -5.35 -39.97
C LYS A 220 7.85 -5.46 -40.36
N GLN A 221 8.69 -4.46 -40.04
CA GLN A 221 10.13 -4.50 -40.34
C GLN A 221 10.86 -5.57 -39.53
N LEU A 222 10.47 -5.80 -38.28
CA LEU A 222 11.06 -6.87 -37.46
C LEU A 222 10.74 -8.26 -38.05
N LYS A 223 9.48 -8.47 -38.47
CA LYS A 223 9.05 -9.72 -39.13
C LYS A 223 9.79 -9.97 -40.46
N ILE A 224 9.94 -8.92 -41.27
CA ILE A 224 10.69 -8.97 -42.53
C ILE A 224 12.16 -9.31 -42.27
N SER A 225 12.77 -8.72 -41.24
CA SER A 225 14.16 -9.00 -40.86
C SER A 225 14.42 -10.48 -40.52
N LYS A 226 13.47 -11.16 -39.84
CA LYS A 226 13.56 -12.62 -39.57
C LYS A 226 13.63 -13.44 -40.86
N ILE A 227 12.77 -13.14 -41.83
CA ILE A 227 12.69 -13.86 -43.11
C ILE A 227 13.94 -13.62 -43.98
N ILE A 228 14.49 -12.41 -43.94
CA ILE A 228 15.67 -12.03 -44.73
C ILE A 228 16.96 -12.68 -44.18
N ASP A 229 17.11 -12.78 -42.86
CA ASP A 229 18.29 -13.44 -42.25
C ASP A 229 18.40 -14.91 -42.66
N GLU A 230 17.28 -15.64 -42.65
CA GLU A 230 17.24 -17.06 -43.02
C GLU A 230 17.65 -17.30 -44.48
N LYS A 231 17.39 -16.33 -45.36
CA LYS A 231 17.69 -16.45 -46.80
C LYS A 231 19.11 -16.01 -47.18
N ILE A 232 19.66 -14.99 -46.52
CA ILE A 232 20.90 -14.32 -46.96
C ILE A 232 22.15 -14.80 -46.19
N LYS A 233 21.98 -15.55 -45.09
CA LYS A 233 23.04 -15.92 -44.14
C LYS A 233 24.30 -16.54 -44.74
N GLY A 234 24.17 -17.33 -45.82
CA GLY A 234 25.26 -18.11 -46.40
C GLY A 234 26.24 -17.30 -47.25
N GLU A 235 25.72 -16.53 -48.21
CA GLU A 235 26.55 -15.80 -49.17
C GLU A 235 27.14 -14.52 -48.59
N ALA A 236 26.38 -13.81 -47.74
CA ALA A 236 26.88 -12.60 -47.08
C ALA A 236 28.03 -12.89 -46.11
N SER A 237 27.96 -13.99 -45.34
CA SER A 237 29.00 -14.32 -44.35
C SER A 237 30.37 -14.57 -44.98
N ARG A 238 30.42 -15.34 -46.09
CA ARG A 238 31.68 -15.60 -46.80
C ARG A 238 32.34 -14.33 -47.34
N PHE A 239 31.54 -13.40 -47.84
CA PHE A 239 32.04 -12.13 -48.37
C PHE A 239 32.60 -11.23 -47.25
N PHE A 240 31.98 -11.23 -46.07
CA PHE A 240 32.48 -10.49 -44.90
C PHE A 240 33.78 -11.08 -44.34
N ASP A 241 33.92 -12.40 -44.32
CA ASP A 241 35.15 -13.06 -43.86
C ASP A 241 36.35 -12.64 -44.74
N GLU A 242 36.19 -12.66 -46.07
CA GLU A 242 37.23 -12.20 -47.01
C GLU A 242 37.57 -10.71 -46.83
N TYR A 243 36.56 -9.88 -46.54
CA TYR A 243 36.75 -8.45 -46.32
C TYR A 243 37.46 -8.18 -45.00
N GLN A 244 37.14 -8.94 -43.95
CA GLN A 244 37.77 -8.85 -42.64
C GLN A 244 39.24 -9.28 -42.69
N GLU A 245 39.58 -10.33 -43.44
CA GLU A 245 40.97 -10.73 -43.68
C GLU A 245 41.76 -9.62 -44.37
N LEU A 246 41.23 -9.04 -45.44
CA LEU A 246 41.89 -7.95 -46.18
C LEU A 246 42.12 -6.71 -45.29
N ASN A 247 41.14 -6.36 -44.45
CA ASN A 247 41.26 -5.25 -43.51
C ASN A 247 42.32 -5.50 -42.42
N ASN A 248 42.38 -6.73 -41.90
CA ASN A 248 43.38 -7.13 -40.92
C ASN A 248 44.79 -7.07 -41.51
N ASP A 249 44.97 -7.53 -42.75
CA ASP A 249 46.24 -7.47 -43.46
C ASP A 249 46.70 -6.03 -43.72
N LEU A 250 45.77 -5.15 -44.14
CA LEU A 250 46.04 -3.73 -44.32
C LEU A 250 46.47 -3.07 -42.99
N THR A 251 45.71 -3.32 -41.91
CA THR A 251 46.00 -2.78 -40.57
C THR A 251 47.35 -3.25 -40.04
N ALA A 252 47.68 -4.54 -40.24
CA ALA A 252 48.97 -5.10 -39.84
C ALA A 252 50.14 -4.44 -40.59
N LYS A 253 49.97 -4.20 -41.90
CA LYS A 253 50.99 -3.54 -42.74
C LYS A 253 51.16 -2.05 -42.39
N GLU A 254 50.08 -1.33 -42.11
CA GLU A 254 50.16 0.07 -41.65
C GLU A 254 50.85 0.21 -40.28
N SER A 255 50.62 -0.76 -39.38
CA SER A 255 51.36 -0.85 -38.12
C SER A 255 52.86 -1.10 -38.34
N GLU A 256 53.21 -2.00 -39.27
CA GLU A 256 54.60 -2.27 -39.67
C GLU A 256 55.27 -1.01 -40.26
N GLN A 257 54.58 -0.29 -41.15
CA GLN A 257 55.05 0.97 -41.73
C GLN A 257 55.33 2.02 -40.66
N THR A 258 54.44 2.17 -39.69
CA THR A 258 54.61 3.10 -38.55
C THR A 258 55.89 2.79 -37.76
N LYS A 259 56.15 1.49 -37.48
CA LYS A 259 57.38 1.05 -36.81
C LYS A 259 58.63 1.39 -37.63
N LEU A 260 58.59 1.19 -38.94
CA LEU A 260 59.70 1.51 -39.85
C LEU A 260 59.96 3.02 -39.91
N CYS A 261 58.92 3.85 -39.99
CA CYS A 261 59.03 5.31 -39.93
C CYS A 261 59.67 5.78 -38.62
N ASN A 262 59.22 5.26 -37.48
CA ASN A 262 59.80 5.57 -36.17
C ASN A 262 61.28 5.17 -36.09
N LYS A 263 61.61 3.97 -36.58
CA LYS A 263 63.00 3.48 -36.63
C LYS A 263 63.89 4.36 -37.51
N ILE A 264 63.43 4.77 -38.68
CA ILE A 264 64.17 5.69 -39.57
C ILE A 264 64.40 7.03 -38.88
N SER A 265 63.38 7.59 -38.22
CA SER A 265 63.49 8.84 -37.48
C SER A 265 64.56 8.77 -36.40
N MET A 266 64.56 7.69 -35.60
CA MET A 266 65.59 7.44 -34.57
C MET A 266 66.99 7.31 -35.18
N LEU A 267 67.14 6.56 -36.27
CA LEU A 267 68.44 6.37 -36.93
C LEU A 267 68.97 7.68 -37.53
N LYS A 268 68.11 8.51 -38.14
CA LYS A 268 68.49 9.85 -38.65
C LYS A 268 68.94 10.78 -37.52
N ASN A 269 68.24 10.76 -36.39
CA ASN A 269 68.65 11.52 -35.20
C ASN A 269 69.99 11.03 -34.65
N ARG A 270 70.19 9.70 -34.54
CA ARG A 270 71.48 9.11 -34.15
C ARG A 270 72.61 9.51 -35.10
N GLN A 271 72.36 9.48 -36.41
CA GLN A 271 73.32 9.93 -37.43
C GLN A 271 73.71 11.41 -37.22
N LYS A 272 72.72 12.28 -36.94
CA LYS A 272 72.95 13.70 -36.66
C LYS A 272 73.82 13.90 -35.42
N VAL A 273 73.51 13.19 -34.33
CA VAL A 273 74.28 13.25 -33.07
C VAL A 273 75.71 12.75 -33.28
N LEU A 274 75.89 11.57 -33.89
CA LEU A 274 77.23 11.03 -34.19
C LEU A 274 78.05 11.99 -35.06
N SER A 275 77.43 12.61 -36.07
CA SER A 275 78.08 13.61 -36.92
C SER A 275 78.44 14.90 -36.18
N GLN A 276 77.69 15.27 -35.14
CA GLN A 276 78.04 16.39 -34.24
C GLN A 276 79.18 16.00 -33.30
N VAL A 277 79.11 14.82 -32.68
CA VAL A 277 80.16 14.29 -31.79
C VAL A 277 81.50 14.21 -32.50
N ILE A 278 81.55 13.62 -33.70
CA ILE A 278 82.79 13.53 -34.50
C ILE A 278 83.35 14.93 -34.82
N ARG A 279 82.48 15.88 -35.19
CA ARG A 279 82.91 17.27 -35.47
C ARG A 279 83.45 17.95 -34.22
N ASN A 280 82.72 17.87 -33.12
CA ASN A 280 83.09 18.51 -31.86
C ASN A 280 84.43 17.95 -31.36
N ILE A 281 84.59 16.63 -31.35
CA ILE A 281 85.85 16.01 -30.91
C ILE A 281 87.04 16.43 -31.79
N LYS A 282 86.87 16.53 -33.11
CA LYS A 282 87.94 16.95 -34.02
C LYS A 282 88.43 18.40 -33.81
N HIS A 283 87.60 19.25 -33.23
CA HIS A 283 87.90 20.68 -33.05
C HIS A 283 88.19 21.05 -31.59
N GLN A 284 88.08 20.10 -30.66
CA GLN A 284 88.34 20.30 -29.25
C GLN A 284 89.79 19.99 -28.90
N VAL A 285 90.38 20.83 -28.05
CA VAL A 285 91.71 20.63 -27.48
C VAL A 285 91.56 20.02 -26.08
N PRO A 286 92.01 18.77 -25.85
CA PRO A 286 92.02 18.16 -24.52
C PRO A 286 92.78 19.01 -23.49
N GLU A 287 92.42 18.93 -22.20
CA GLU A 287 92.80 19.85 -21.09
C GLU A 287 92.28 21.29 -21.13
N VAL A 288 92.15 21.88 -22.33
CA VAL A 288 91.75 23.29 -22.51
C VAL A 288 90.23 23.42 -22.62
N ASP A 289 89.61 22.59 -23.43
CA ASP A 289 88.18 22.67 -23.71
C ASP A 289 87.34 21.77 -22.79
N SER A 290 86.05 22.08 -22.71
CA SER A 290 85.02 21.27 -22.02
C SER A 290 84.06 20.63 -23.02
N CYS A 291 83.46 19.49 -22.66
CA CYS A 291 82.42 18.84 -23.45
C CYS A 291 81.26 19.83 -23.73
N PRO A 292 80.83 20.03 -24.99
CA PRO A 292 79.81 21.03 -25.30
C PRO A 292 78.39 20.56 -24.96
N THR A 293 78.22 19.28 -24.62
CA THR A 293 76.93 18.66 -24.29
C THR A 293 76.69 18.58 -22.78
N CYS A 294 77.74 18.32 -21.98
CA CYS A 294 77.63 18.14 -20.52
C CYS A 294 78.62 18.99 -19.69
N GLN A 295 79.42 19.84 -20.32
CA GLN A 295 80.40 20.75 -19.69
C GLN A 295 81.51 20.09 -18.86
N GLN A 296 81.65 18.76 -18.91
CA GLN A 296 82.77 18.07 -18.26
C GLN A 296 84.11 18.44 -18.91
N ARG A 297 85.16 18.61 -18.09
CA ARG A 297 86.51 18.94 -18.54
C ARG A 297 87.11 17.78 -19.34
N LEU A 298 87.78 18.09 -20.46
CA LEU A 298 88.35 17.06 -21.31
C LEU A 298 89.62 16.44 -20.70
N PRO A 299 89.88 15.15 -21.00
CA PRO A 299 91.01 14.37 -20.49
C PRO A 299 92.38 15.04 -20.67
N GLY A 300 93.32 14.78 -19.74
CA GLY A 300 94.65 15.43 -19.74
C GLY A 300 95.87 14.50 -19.72
N ASP A 301 95.71 13.25 -19.30
CA ASP A 301 96.81 12.28 -19.36
C ASP A 301 96.88 11.54 -20.72
N LEU A 302 98.04 10.93 -21.03
CA LEU A 302 98.28 10.24 -22.31
C LEU A 302 97.31 9.04 -22.55
N ARG A 303 96.93 8.32 -21.49
CA ARG A 303 95.97 7.20 -21.52
C ARG A 303 94.56 7.72 -21.83
N GLU A 304 94.23 8.83 -21.22
CA GLU A 304 92.99 9.57 -21.35
C GLU A 304 92.82 10.17 -22.76
N PHE A 305 93.89 10.70 -23.34
CA PHE A 305 93.96 11.13 -24.75
C PHE A 305 93.78 9.96 -25.74
N TYR A 306 94.39 8.81 -25.45
CA TYR A 306 94.21 7.60 -26.27
C TYR A 306 92.75 7.14 -26.27
N LYS A 307 92.09 7.08 -25.10
CA LYS A 307 90.65 6.77 -24.99
C LYS A 307 89.78 7.78 -25.74
N TYR A 308 90.11 9.06 -25.66
CA TYR A 308 89.40 10.11 -26.38
C TYR A 308 89.50 9.96 -27.90
N THR A 309 90.68 9.62 -28.42
CA THR A 309 90.91 9.35 -29.85
C THR A 309 90.22 8.06 -30.30
N GLN A 310 90.21 7.03 -29.44
CA GLN A 310 89.46 5.79 -29.68
C GLN A 310 87.95 6.05 -29.82
N ASN A 311 87.38 6.93 -28.98
CA ASN A 311 85.98 7.34 -29.08
C ASN A 311 85.63 7.95 -30.45
N VAL A 312 86.57 8.61 -31.14
CA VAL A 312 86.36 9.13 -32.49
C VAL A 312 86.22 8.01 -33.51
N ASN A 313 87.13 7.03 -33.46
CA ASN A 313 87.12 5.89 -34.34
C ASN A 313 85.84 5.05 -34.12
N ASP A 314 85.44 4.88 -32.86
CA ASP A 314 84.20 4.20 -32.50
C ASP A 314 82.98 4.97 -33.02
N ALA A 315 82.95 6.29 -32.87
CA ALA A 315 81.87 7.13 -33.41
C ALA A 315 81.78 7.09 -34.94
N ILE A 316 82.92 7.04 -35.64
CA ILE A 316 82.98 6.89 -37.12
C ILE A 316 82.45 5.51 -37.54
N SER A 317 82.88 4.44 -36.86
CA SER A 317 82.40 3.07 -37.10
C SER A 317 80.89 2.97 -36.89
N GLU A 318 80.37 3.54 -35.79
CA GLU A 318 78.95 3.61 -35.49
C GLU A 318 78.16 4.47 -36.50
N LEU A 319 78.77 5.52 -37.05
CA LEU A 319 78.15 6.35 -38.09
C LEU A 319 77.96 5.55 -39.39
N GLU A 320 78.95 4.77 -39.81
CA GLU A 320 78.86 3.92 -41.00
C GLU A 320 77.83 2.80 -40.83
N LYS A 321 77.78 2.16 -39.65
CA LYS A 321 76.69 1.22 -39.32
C LYS A 321 75.32 1.90 -39.38
N THR A 322 75.17 3.08 -38.76
CA THR A 322 73.91 3.83 -38.75
C THR A 322 73.47 4.20 -40.18
N LYS A 323 74.38 4.61 -41.07
CA LYS A 323 74.07 4.87 -42.49
C LYS A 323 73.60 3.60 -43.22
N SER A 324 74.25 2.47 -42.98
CA SER A 324 73.85 1.16 -43.54
C SER A 324 72.45 0.76 -43.08
N ASP A 325 72.15 0.95 -41.79
CA ASP A 325 70.83 0.66 -41.21
C ASP A 325 69.74 1.60 -41.73
N ILE A 326 70.05 2.88 -41.96
CA ILE A 326 69.14 3.82 -42.63
C ILE A 326 68.81 3.31 -44.03
N LYS A 327 69.82 2.91 -44.82
CA LYS A 327 69.61 2.41 -46.18
C LYS A 327 68.71 1.17 -46.19
N LYS A 328 69.00 0.18 -45.32
CA LYS A 328 68.18 -1.03 -45.18
C LYS A 328 66.75 -0.71 -44.76
N THR A 329 66.57 0.11 -43.72
CA THR A 329 65.25 0.44 -43.18
C THR A 329 64.42 1.25 -44.19
N SER A 330 65.04 2.16 -44.94
CA SER A 330 64.39 2.90 -46.04
C SER A 330 63.94 2.01 -47.19
N SER A 331 64.75 1.01 -47.58
CA SER A 331 64.33 0.02 -48.60
C SER A 331 63.12 -0.79 -48.12
N SER A 332 63.11 -1.22 -46.86
CA SER A 332 61.96 -1.91 -46.26
C SER A 332 60.72 -1.01 -46.20
N LEU A 333 60.88 0.27 -45.83
CA LEU A 333 59.77 1.23 -45.79
C LEU A 333 59.12 1.42 -47.17
N ASN A 334 59.91 1.66 -48.20
CA ASN A 334 59.40 1.83 -49.57
C ASN A 334 58.65 0.57 -50.05
N SER A 335 59.17 -0.62 -49.71
CA SER A 335 58.50 -1.88 -50.06
C SER A 335 57.16 -2.08 -49.33
N SER A 336 57.06 -1.61 -48.08
CA SER A 336 55.82 -1.63 -47.29
C SER A 336 54.80 -0.66 -47.86
N GLU A 337 55.22 0.54 -48.28
CA GLU A 337 54.37 1.57 -48.88
C GLU A 337 53.73 1.12 -50.20
N VAL A 338 54.50 0.45 -51.07
CA VAL A 338 53.98 -0.15 -52.32
C VAL A 338 52.92 -1.21 -52.02
N LYS A 339 53.14 -2.04 -50.99
CA LYS A 339 52.19 -3.08 -50.59
C LYS A 339 50.90 -2.48 -50.01
N ILE A 340 51.00 -1.48 -49.15
CA ILE A 340 49.84 -0.76 -48.58
C ILE A 340 49.02 -0.11 -49.71
N LYS A 341 49.69 0.52 -50.68
CA LYS A 341 48.99 1.12 -51.83
C LYS A 341 48.19 0.07 -52.62
N LYS A 342 48.77 -1.11 -52.85
CA LYS A 342 48.08 -2.23 -53.53
C LYS A 342 46.88 -2.73 -52.71
N LEU A 343 47.07 -2.98 -51.42
CA LEU A 343 46.01 -3.44 -50.51
C LEU A 343 44.86 -2.43 -50.41
N ARG A 344 45.16 -1.12 -50.37
CA ARG A 344 44.14 -0.06 -50.38
C ARG A 344 43.32 -0.05 -51.66
N SER A 345 43.96 -0.21 -52.82
CA SER A 345 43.24 -0.30 -54.10
C SER A 345 42.37 -1.55 -54.18
N GLU A 346 42.87 -2.71 -53.72
CA GLU A 346 42.08 -3.95 -53.65
C GLU A 346 40.89 -3.81 -52.67
N PHE A 347 41.09 -3.10 -51.55
CA PHE A 347 40.05 -2.80 -50.56
C PHE A 347 38.95 -1.88 -51.10
N GLU A 348 39.33 -0.78 -51.78
CA GLU A 348 38.39 0.13 -52.44
C GLU A 348 37.60 -0.56 -53.55
N GLU A 349 38.25 -1.42 -54.34
CA GLU A 349 37.60 -2.19 -55.39
C GLU A 349 36.57 -3.18 -54.83
N LYS A 350 36.97 -3.99 -53.83
CA LYS A 350 36.05 -4.92 -53.16
C LYS A 350 34.90 -4.20 -52.43
N TYR A 351 35.17 -3.04 -51.80
CA TYR A 351 34.13 -2.23 -51.15
C TYR A 351 33.16 -1.60 -52.17
N GLY A 352 33.66 -1.10 -53.30
CA GLY A 352 32.81 -0.58 -54.37
C GLY A 352 31.93 -1.67 -55.00
N LEU A 353 32.43 -2.90 -55.09
CA LEU A 353 31.61 -4.07 -55.47
C LEU A 353 30.54 -4.34 -54.41
N MET A 354 30.87 -4.25 -53.12
CA MET A 354 29.95 -4.44 -51.99
C MET A 354 28.72 -3.51 -52.06
N GLU A 355 28.90 -2.23 -52.38
CA GLU A 355 27.77 -1.29 -52.51
C GLU A 355 26.83 -1.62 -53.69
N ARG A 356 27.35 -2.30 -54.71
CA ARG A 356 26.61 -2.65 -55.93
C ARG A 356 25.97 -4.03 -55.89
N VAL A 357 26.50 -4.94 -55.06
CA VAL A 357 25.96 -6.30 -54.90
C VAL A 357 24.60 -6.22 -54.22
N LYS A 358 23.60 -6.79 -54.90
CA LYS A 358 22.29 -7.09 -54.33
C LYS A 358 22.12 -8.60 -54.34
N ILE A 359 21.98 -9.19 -53.17
CA ILE A 359 21.63 -10.61 -53.04
C ILE A 359 20.11 -10.64 -52.92
N GLU A 360 19.42 -11.26 -53.88
CA GLU A 360 17.95 -11.37 -53.92
C GLU A 360 17.23 -10.01 -53.71
N ASN A 361 17.72 -8.94 -54.35
CA ASN A 361 17.22 -7.55 -54.24
C ASN A 361 17.46 -6.83 -52.89
N VAL A 362 18.17 -7.43 -51.94
CA VAL A 362 18.56 -6.78 -50.68
C VAL A 362 19.99 -6.24 -50.81
N SER A 363 20.18 -4.96 -50.51
CA SER A 363 21.52 -4.36 -50.43
C SER A 363 22.18 -4.68 -49.09
N ILE A 364 23.51 -4.68 -49.05
CA ILE A 364 24.25 -4.93 -47.81
C ILE A 364 23.92 -3.90 -46.72
N ASN A 365 23.68 -2.63 -47.08
CA ASN A 365 23.22 -1.61 -46.12
C ASN A 365 21.84 -1.95 -45.53
N SER A 366 20.89 -2.42 -46.36
CA SER A 366 19.59 -2.90 -45.88
C SER A 366 19.75 -4.13 -44.98
N TRP A 367 20.68 -5.03 -45.29
CA TRP A 367 20.98 -6.20 -44.45
C TRP A 367 21.55 -5.80 -43.08
N ILE A 368 22.39 -4.77 -42.99
CA ILE A 368 22.88 -4.22 -41.72
C ILE A 368 21.72 -3.69 -40.86
N ASP A 369 20.78 -2.97 -41.47
CA ASP A 369 19.56 -2.52 -40.78
C ASP A 369 18.73 -3.71 -40.28
N HIS A 370 18.63 -4.77 -41.09
CA HIS A 370 17.98 -6.03 -40.67
C HIS A 370 18.72 -6.70 -39.50
N GLN A 371 20.06 -6.70 -39.47
CA GLN A 371 20.81 -7.23 -38.33
C GLN A 371 20.60 -6.46 -37.03
N SER A 372 20.45 -5.13 -37.12
CA SER A 372 20.07 -4.30 -35.98
C SER A 372 18.69 -4.71 -35.44
N ASN A 373 17.72 -4.89 -36.33
CA ASN A 373 16.38 -5.37 -35.99
C ASN A 373 16.38 -6.78 -35.39
N LEU A 374 17.24 -7.69 -35.84
CA LEU A 374 17.39 -9.03 -35.26
C LEU A 374 17.99 -9.00 -33.86
N LYS A 375 18.96 -8.11 -33.59
CA LYS A 375 19.47 -7.89 -32.23
C LYS A 375 18.37 -7.36 -31.31
N MET A 376 17.54 -6.46 -31.82
CA MET A 376 16.37 -5.95 -31.07
C MET A 376 15.37 -7.06 -30.77
N LEU A 377 15.06 -7.92 -31.75
CA LEU A 377 14.18 -9.08 -31.58
C LEU A 377 14.70 -10.06 -30.53
N LYS A 378 15.99 -10.41 -30.57
CA LYS A 378 16.61 -11.27 -29.55
C LYS A 378 16.49 -10.66 -28.14
N LYS A 379 16.62 -9.33 -28.03
CA LYS A 379 16.44 -8.62 -26.76
C LYS A 379 14.99 -8.69 -26.28
N ILE A 380 14.02 -8.49 -27.18
CA ILE A 380 12.59 -8.60 -26.88
C ILE A 380 12.25 -10.03 -26.44
N GLU A 381 12.70 -11.06 -27.18
CA GLU A 381 12.49 -12.48 -26.84
C GLU A 381 13.09 -12.82 -25.48
N GLY A 382 14.31 -12.35 -25.20
CA GLY A 382 14.95 -12.52 -23.89
C GLY A 382 14.15 -11.88 -22.76
N GLN A 383 13.63 -10.66 -22.97
CA GLN A 383 12.83 -9.95 -21.98
C GLN A 383 11.46 -10.61 -21.76
N LYS A 384 10.81 -11.10 -22.84
CA LYS A 384 9.58 -11.90 -22.73
C LYS A 384 9.79 -13.17 -21.91
N ALA A 385 10.84 -13.93 -22.21
CA ALA A 385 11.16 -15.17 -21.50
C ALA A 385 11.44 -14.91 -20.00
N PHE A 386 12.18 -13.84 -19.69
CA PHE A 386 12.43 -13.42 -18.31
C PHE A 386 11.13 -13.00 -17.58
N THR A 387 10.31 -12.19 -18.24
CA THR A 387 9.03 -11.72 -17.70
C THR A 387 8.09 -12.89 -17.43
N GLN A 388 7.96 -13.83 -18.38
CA GLN A 388 7.15 -15.04 -18.22
C GLN A 388 7.64 -15.90 -17.06
N LYS A 389 8.95 -16.16 -16.97
CA LYS A 389 9.55 -16.92 -15.85
C LYS A 389 9.27 -16.27 -14.49
N THR A 390 9.26 -14.94 -14.45
CA THR A 390 8.93 -14.18 -13.23
C THR A 390 7.44 -14.33 -12.87
N ILE A 391 6.55 -14.23 -13.85
CA ILE A 391 5.10 -14.47 -13.68
C ILE A 391 4.83 -15.89 -13.15
N ASP A 392 5.51 -16.90 -13.69
CA ASP A 392 5.37 -18.29 -13.28
C ASP A 392 5.83 -18.47 -11.83
N GLY A 393 6.99 -17.91 -11.45
CA GLY A 393 7.49 -17.95 -10.08
C GLY A 393 6.57 -17.23 -9.08
N ILE A 394 5.98 -16.10 -9.46
CA ILE A 394 4.97 -15.40 -8.65
C ILE A 394 3.71 -16.26 -8.51
N THR A 395 3.30 -16.95 -9.57
CA THR A 395 2.12 -17.83 -9.55
C THR A 395 2.31 -18.98 -8.57
N SER A 396 3.48 -19.64 -8.58
CA SER A 396 3.80 -20.68 -7.59
C SER A 396 3.79 -20.15 -6.16
N LYS A 397 4.33 -18.95 -5.89
CA LYS A 397 4.27 -18.33 -4.55
C LYS A 397 2.86 -18.01 -4.08
N ILE A 398 1.96 -17.68 -5.00
CA ILE A 398 0.53 -17.47 -4.70
C ILE A 398 -0.14 -18.81 -4.36
N GLU A 399 0.22 -19.88 -5.08
CA GLU A 399 -0.29 -21.23 -4.84
C GLU A 399 0.25 -21.87 -3.56
N GLU A 400 1.50 -21.60 -3.18
CA GLU A 400 2.11 -22.02 -1.90
C GLU A 400 1.49 -21.29 -0.70
N ASN A 401 0.95 -20.08 -0.89
CA ASN A 401 0.16 -19.33 0.09
C ASN A 401 -1.29 -19.87 0.23
N GLN A 402 -1.46 -21.20 0.19
CA GLN A 402 -2.77 -21.85 0.20
C GLN A 402 -3.53 -21.66 1.54
N ASP A 403 -4.83 -21.36 1.41
CA ASP A 403 -5.78 -21.02 2.48
C ASP A 403 -6.14 -22.18 3.45
N GLY A 404 -5.46 -23.33 3.39
CA GLY A 404 -5.81 -24.53 4.15
C GLY A 404 -5.81 -24.31 5.68
N ASP A 405 -4.84 -23.55 6.18
CA ASP A 405 -4.75 -23.15 7.60
C ASP A 405 -5.92 -22.20 7.99
N ILE A 406 -6.31 -21.30 7.08
CA ILE A 406 -7.39 -20.34 7.32
C ILE A 406 -8.75 -21.06 7.41
N GLU A 407 -9.02 -22.01 6.51
CA GLU A 407 -10.30 -22.72 6.51
C GLU A 407 -10.50 -23.56 7.78
N ASP A 408 -9.44 -24.15 8.32
CA ASP A 408 -9.48 -24.85 9.61
C ASP A 408 -9.67 -23.89 10.79
N LEU A 409 -9.08 -22.69 10.73
CA LEU A 409 -9.32 -21.64 11.72
C LEU A 409 -10.78 -21.13 11.66
N ARG A 410 -11.36 -20.99 10.47
CA ARG A 410 -12.77 -20.62 10.28
C ARG A 410 -13.72 -21.68 10.81
N LYS A 411 -13.47 -22.96 10.54
CA LYS A 411 -14.25 -24.07 11.14
C LYS A 411 -14.18 -24.06 12.67
N LYS A 412 -13.02 -23.75 13.25
CA LYS A 412 -12.89 -23.58 14.71
C LYS A 412 -13.73 -22.39 15.21
N ALA A 413 -13.74 -21.29 14.47
CA ALA A 413 -14.59 -20.13 14.78
C ALA A 413 -16.09 -20.46 14.66
N ASP A 414 -16.52 -21.17 13.62
CA ASP A 414 -17.89 -21.68 13.47
C ASP A 414 -18.30 -22.55 14.65
N GLY A 415 -17.44 -23.47 15.09
CA GLY A 415 -17.70 -24.33 16.24
C GLY A 415 -17.86 -23.53 17.55
N LYS A 416 -17.03 -22.52 17.77
CA LYS A 416 -17.13 -21.60 18.93
C LYS A 416 -18.43 -20.80 18.88
N PHE A 417 -18.72 -20.16 17.75
CA PHE A 417 -19.93 -19.38 17.55
C PHE A 417 -21.18 -20.24 17.76
N LEU A 418 -21.24 -21.42 17.14
CA LEU A 418 -22.40 -22.30 17.23
C LEU A 418 -22.70 -22.74 18.68
N LYS A 419 -21.66 -22.94 19.49
CA LYS A 419 -21.83 -23.27 20.91
C LYS A 419 -22.50 -22.12 21.67
N ILE A 420 -22.03 -20.88 21.46
CA ILE A 420 -22.60 -19.68 22.09
C ILE A 420 -24.03 -19.47 21.57
N PHE A 421 -24.21 -19.51 20.24
CA PHE A 421 -25.48 -19.29 19.57
C PHE A 421 -26.58 -20.25 20.03
N LYS A 422 -26.28 -21.56 20.14
CA LYS A 422 -27.23 -22.53 20.71
C LYS A 422 -27.65 -22.17 22.13
N SER A 423 -26.73 -21.67 22.95
CA SER A 423 -27.04 -21.24 24.31
C SER A 423 -28.01 -20.06 24.32
N LYS A 424 -27.76 -19.03 23.50
CA LYS A 424 -28.62 -17.83 23.42
C LYS A 424 -30.00 -18.14 22.85
N VAL A 425 -30.06 -19.00 21.83
CA VAL A 425 -31.33 -19.46 21.24
C VAL A 425 -32.15 -20.25 22.27
N LYS A 426 -31.50 -21.08 23.08
CA LYS A 426 -32.17 -21.81 24.17
C LYS A 426 -32.68 -20.87 25.26
N SER A 427 -31.93 -19.83 25.66
CA SER A 427 -32.39 -18.86 26.66
C SER A 427 -33.59 -18.04 26.18
N LEU A 428 -33.66 -17.74 24.88
CA LEU A 428 -34.81 -17.07 24.27
C LEU A 428 -35.98 -18.02 23.95
N LYS A 429 -35.84 -19.33 24.23
CA LYS A 429 -36.85 -20.37 24.03
C LYS A 429 -37.30 -20.57 22.57
N ILE A 430 -36.42 -20.32 21.60
CA ILE A 430 -36.72 -20.46 20.15
C ILE A 430 -36.14 -21.77 19.62
N LYS A 431 -36.70 -22.27 18.52
CA LYS A 431 -36.13 -23.40 17.77
C LYS A 431 -35.08 -22.91 16.78
N LEU A 432 -33.90 -23.52 16.84
CA LEU A 432 -32.84 -23.30 15.86
C LEU A 432 -33.26 -23.90 14.50
N PRO A 433 -32.99 -23.24 13.35
CA PRO A 433 -33.19 -23.85 12.04
C PRO A 433 -32.43 -25.18 11.90
N LYS A 434 -32.98 -26.13 11.14
CA LYS A 434 -32.36 -27.47 10.98
C LYS A 434 -31.10 -27.45 10.11
N GLU A 435 -31.05 -26.62 9.07
CA GLU A 435 -29.93 -26.57 8.12
C GLU A 435 -28.69 -25.90 8.73
N ASN A 436 -27.49 -26.40 8.40
CA ASN A 436 -26.23 -25.88 8.95
C ASN A 436 -25.88 -24.47 8.45
N LYS A 437 -26.32 -24.11 7.23
CA LYS A 437 -26.11 -22.77 6.67
C LYS A 437 -26.70 -21.64 7.53
N TYR A 438 -27.63 -21.95 8.43
CA TYR A 438 -28.23 -21.01 9.38
C TYR A 438 -27.63 -21.09 10.80
N LYS A 439 -26.54 -21.86 10.98
CA LYS A 439 -25.91 -22.14 12.27
C LYS A 439 -24.45 -21.71 12.32
N GLU A 440 -23.78 -21.71 11.18
CA GLU A 440 -22.35 -21.36 11.01
C GLU A 440 -22.20 -19.88 10.67
N ILE A 441 -21.30 -19.17 11.37
CA ILE A 441 -21.18 -17.72 11.24
C ILE A 441 -20.75 -17.29 9.84
N TYR A 442 -19.91 -18.10 9.18
CA TYR A 442 -19.43 -17.83 7.81
C TYR A 442 -20.47 -18.16 6.73
N SER A 443 -21.41 -19.08 7.02
CA SER A 443 -22.45 -19.52 6.08
C SER A 443 -23.74 -18.68 6.20
N ILE A 444 -24.05 -18.17 7.39
CA ILE A 444 -25.27 -17.41 7.66
C ILE A 444 -25.29 -16.09 6.88
N ASN A 445 -26.30 -15.92 6.02
CA ASN A 445 -26.61 -14.64 5.37
C ASN A 445 -27.96 -14.06 5.83
N ALA A 446 -28.95 -14.92 6.08
CA ALA A 446 -30.28 -14.56 6.59
C ALA A 446 -30.90 -15.76 7.31
N PHE A 447 -31.90 -15.52 8.17
CA PHE A 447 -32.66 -16.59 8.83
C PHE A 447 -33.97 -16.90 8.09
N PRO A 448 -34.42 -18.16 8.09
CA PRO A 448 -35.63 -18.61 7.37
C PRO A 448 -36.91 -18.41 8.20
N TYR A 449 -37.00 -17.36 9.01
CA TYR A 449 -38.13 -17.07 9.89
C TYR A 449 -38.65 -15.66 9.67
N GLN A 450 -39.81 -15.33 10.26
CA GLN A 450 -40.47 -14.04 10.14
C GLN A 450 -41.00 -13.55 11.50
N GLY A 451 -41.30 -12.26 11.61
CA GLY A 451 -41.87 -11.64 12.81
C GLY A 451 -41.00 -11.80 14.05
N VAL A 452 -41.63 -12.10 15.19
CA VAL A 452 -40.97 -12.19 16.51
C VAL A 452 -39.87 -13.26 16.55
N GLU A 453 -40.06 -14.42 15.90
CA GLU A 453 -39.04 -15.47 15.88
C GLU A 453 -37.77 -15.02 15.14
N LEU A 454 -37.90 -14.31 14.02
CA LEU A 454 -36.78 -13.73 13.30
C LEU A 454 -36.05 -12.71 14.17
N HIS A 455 -36.80 -11.81 14.80
CA HIS A 455 -36.25 -10.76 15.65
C HIS A 455 -35.44 -11.36 16.82
N GLN A 456 -35.97 -12.36 17.52
CA GLN A 456 -35.27 -12.98 18.63
C GLN A 456 -34.07 -13.85 18.16
N LEU A 457 -34.12 -14.46 16.96
CA LEU A 457 -32.94 -15.14 16.40
C LEU A 457 -31.82 -14.18 16.02
N LEU A 458 -32.16 -13.01 15.49
CA LEU A 458 -31.19 -11.95 15.23
C LEU A 458 -30.61 -11.41 16.55
N MET A 459 -31.43 -11.29 17.60
CA MET A 459 -30.94 -10.99 18.94
C MET A 459 -29.94 -12.05 19.41
N ALA A 460 -30.30 -13.33 19.34
CA ALA A 460 -29.39 -14.41 19.70
C ALA A 460 -28.08 -14.37 18.87
N TYR A 461 -28.16 -14.09 17.57
CA TYR A 461 -27.00 -13.96 16.68
C TYR A 461 -26.09 -12.81 17.12
N ASN A 462 -26.65 -11.61 17.28
CA ASN A 462 -25.89 -10.40 17.60
C ASN A 462 -25.22 -10.52 18.97
N PHE A 463 -25.92 -11.02 19.99
CA PHE A 463 -25.33 -11.29 21.31
C PHE A 463 -24.26 -12.38 21.26
N SER A 464 -24.43 -13.41 20.43
CA SER A 464 -23.42 -14.46 20.29
C SER A 464 -22.15 -13.93 19.62
N PHE A 465 -22.31 -13.08 18.61
CA PHE A 465 -21.19 -12.45 17.94
C PHE A 465 -20.49 -11.43 18.85
N TYR A 466 -21.25 -10.59 19.54
CA TYR A 466 -20.74 -9.65 20.54
C TYR A 466 -19.95 -10.34 21.66
N GLU A 467 -20.47 -11.44 22.21
CA GLU A 467 -19.76 -12.22 23.24
C GLU A 467 -18.45 -12.80 22.69
N MET A 468 -18.46 -13.32 21.47
CA MET A 468 -17.28 -13.87 20.82
C MET A 468 -16.20 -12.80 20.60
N VAL A 469 -16.60 -11.61 20.14
CA VAL A 469 -15.71 -10.46 19.93
C VAL A 469 -15.16 -9.94 21.25
N SER A 470 -16.01 -9.76 22.25
CA SER A 470 -15.63 -9.22 23.57
C SER A 470 -14.65 -10.12 24.33
N LYS A 471 -14.70 -11.44 24.12
CA LYS A 471 -13.74 -12.38 24.71
C LYS A 471 -12.36 -12.33 24.04
N ASN A 472 -12.24 -11.71 22.87
CA ASN A 472 -10.97 -11.61 22.15
C ASN A 472 -10.16 -10.40 22.64
N LYS A 473 -9.16 -10.65 23.51
CA LYS A 473 -8.38 -9.60 24.19
C LYS A 473 -7.52 -8.72 23.27
N THR A 474 -7.31 -9.15 22.02
CA THR A 474 -6.51 -8.41 21.02
C THR A 474 -7.32 -7.35 20.27
N LEU A 475 -8.65 -7.38 20.39
CA LEU A 475 -9.55 -6.45 19.73
C LEU A 475 -9.95 -5.31 20.67
N HIS A 476 -10.47 -4.24 20.07
CA HIS A 476 -11.17 -3.19 20.80
C HIS A 476 -12.51 -3.71 21.33
N THR A 477 -13.05 -3.02 22.33
CA THR A 477 -14.40 -3.27 22.86
C THR A 477 -15.07 -1.93 23.05
N LEU A 478 -16.28 -1.80 22.53
CA LEU A 478 -17.11 -0.59 22.63
C LEU A 478 -18.42 -0.94 23.37
N PRO A 479 -19.16 0.06 23.88
CA PRO A 479 -20.46 -0.16 24.50
C PRO A 479 -21.42 -0.84 23.52
N PHE A 480 -22.20 -1.81 23.98
CA PHE A 480 -23.16 -2.51 23.12
C PHE A 480 -24.47 -1.71 23.05
N ILE A 481 -24.73 -1.12 21.88
CA ILE A 481 -25.83 -0.18 21.64
C ILE A 481 -26.93 -0.85 20.80
N MET A 482 -28.15 -0.86 21.30
CA MET A 482 -29.30 -1.48 20.63
C MET A 482 -30.46 -0.51 20.52
N ASP A 483 -30.78 -0.07 19.30
CA ASP A 483 -31.88 0.84 19.06
C ASP A 483 -33.19 0.09 18.80
N ALA A 484 -34.22 0.43 19.57
CA ALA A 484 -35.58 -0.11 19.53
C ALA A 484 -35.59 -1.65 19.63
N VAL A 485 -35.25 -2.15 20.82
CA VAL A 485 -35.19 -3.61 21.08
C VAL A 485 -36.55 -4.30 20.82
N PHE A 486 -37.66 -3.58 20.88
CA PHE A 486 -38.98 -4.10 20.51
C PHE A 486 -39.46 -3.51 19.19
N LYS A 487 -38.95 -4.03 18.06
CA LYS A 487 -39.33 -3.56 16.72
C LYS A 487 -40.69 -4.10 16.25
N GLU A 488 -40.99 -5.35 16.58
CA GLU A 488 -42.23 -6.05 16.18
C GLU A 488 -43.33 -5.86 17.24
N ASP A 489 -44.58 -6.18 16.88
CA ASP A 489 -45.68 -6.33 17.83
C ASP A 489 -45.46 -7.59 18.68
N ILE A 490 -44.60 -7.46 19.70
CA ILE A 490 -44.21 -8.55 20.58
C ILE A 490 -45.26 -8.68 21.69
N ASP A 491 -45.74 -9.89 21.95
CA ASP A 491 -46.67 -10.18 23.04
C ASP A 491 -46.02 -10.06 24.43
N ILE A 492 -46.84 -10.09 25.49
CA ILE A 492 -46.37 -9.87 26.87
C ILE A 492 -45.40 -10.97 27.32
N GLU A 493 -45.63 -12.24 26.95
CA GLU A 493 -44.76 -13.35 27.35
C GLU A 493 -43.40 -13.25 26.66
N SER A 494 -43.41 -13.00 25.35
CA SER A 494 -42.18 -12.80 24.57
C SER A 494 -41.38 -11.59 25.07
N ARG A 495 -42.02 -10.49 25.47
CA ARG A 495 -41.33 -9.34 26.11
C ARG A 495 -40.65 -9.72 27.41
N LYS A 496 -41.33 -10.46 28.29
CA LYS A 496 -40.76 -10.95 29.56
C LYS A 496 -39.55 -11.85 29.30
N ASN A 497 -39.65 -12.75 28.32
CA ASN A 497 -38.52 -13.61 27.92
C ASN A 497 -37.34 -12.78 27.38
N ILE A 498 -37.59 -11.72 26.61
CA ILE A 498 -36.53 -10.82 26.12
C ILE A 498 -35.90 -10.05 27.28
N PHE A 499 -36.66 -9.52 28.23
CA PHE A 499 -36.08 -8.83 29.38
C PHE A 499 -35.25 -9.75 30.28
N ASP A 500 -35.74 -10.97 30.55
CA ASP A 500 -34.98 -12.01 31.26
C ASP A 500 -33.68 -12.37 30.52
N PHE A 501 -33.73 -12.43 29.18
CA PHE A 501 -32.53 -12.63 28.37
C PHE A 501 -31.56 -11.46 28.49
N LEU A 502 -32.01 -10.21 28.26
CA LEU A 502 -31.18 -9.01 28.35
C LEU A 502 -30.53 -8.87 29.73
N SER A 503 -31.28 -9.12 30.79
CA SER A 503 -30.81 -9.18 32.18
C SER A 503 -29.60 -10.10 32.32
N LYS A 504 -29.71 -11.35 31.86
CA LYS A 504 -28.62 -12.35 31.94
C LYS A 504 -27.40 -11.95 31.13
N GLU A 505 -27.62 -11.36 29.96
CA GLU A 505 -26.54 -10.98 29.04
C GLU A 505 -25.78 -9.71 29.47
N THR A 506 -26.45 -8.82 30.21
CA THR A 506 -25.90 -7.53 30.64
C THR A 506 -25.12 -7.60 31.97
N ASN A 507 -25.25 -8.69 32.72
CA ASN A 507 -24.56 -8.91 34.00
C ASN A 507 -23.03 -9.16 33.89
N ASN A 508 -22.46 -9.08 32.68
CA ASN A 508 -21.06 -9.40 32.41
C ASN A 508 -20.09 -8.22 32.62
N GLY A 509 -20.56 -7.10 33.18
CA GLY A 509 -19.74 -5.92 33.48
C GLY A 509 -19.36 -5.06 32.27
N GLN A 510 -19.98 -5.29 31.11
CA GLN A 510 -19.79 -4.47 29.91
C GLN A 510 -20.89 -3.43 29.81
N GLN A 511 -20.56 -2.24 29.28
CA GLN A 511 -21.55 -1.19 29.11
C GLN A 511 -22.55 -1.55 28.00
N VAL A 512 -23.84 -1.57 28.33
CA VAL A 512 -24.93 -1.83 27.39
C VAL A 512 -25.91 -0.67 27.42
N ILE A 513 -26.31 -0.22 26.23
CA ILE A 513 -27.23 0.89 26.03
C ILE A 513 -28.33 0.40 25.11
N PHE A 514 -29.59 0.42 25.55
CA PHE A 514 -30.68 0.01 24.68
C PHE A 514 -31.92 0.87 24.84
N SER A 515 -32.70 0.97 23.76
CA SER A 515 -33.92 1.77 23.76
C SER A 515 -35.19 0.92 23.71
N VAL A 516 -36.19 1.33 24.49
CA VAL A 516 -37.51 0.69 24.58
C VAL A 516 -38.62 1.74 24.53
N ALA A 517 -39.74 1.40 23.89
CA ALA A 517 -40.90 2.26 23.85
C ALA A 517 -41.71 2.12 25.14
N GLU A 518 -42.04 3.25 25.77
CA GLU A 518 -42.90 3.31 26.95
C GLU A 518 -43.92 4.44 26.79
N TYR A 519 -45.16 4.23 27.22
CA TYR A 519 -46.17 5.26 27.24
C TYR A 519 -46.92 5.27 28.57
N LYS A 520 -46.84 6.39 29.31
CA LYS A 520 -47.54 6.60 30.59
C LYS A 520 -48.78 7.46 30.35
N ASN A 521 -49.99 6.89 30.31
CA ASN A 521 -51.22 7.65 30.08
C ASN A 521 -51.66 8.42 31.36
N ASN A 522 -52.24 9.61 31.22
CA ASN A 522 -52.59 10.52 32.35
C ASN A 522 -53.96 10.24 33.02
N SER A 523 -54.64 9.17 32.63
CA SER A 523 -56.00 8.85 33.07
C SER A 523 -56.13 7.34 33.19
N GLN A 524 -56.99 6.87 34.11
CA GLN A 524 -57.30 5.48 34.51
C GLN A 524 -57.70 4.52 33.34
N SER A 525 -56.86 4.42 32.32
CA SER A 525 -56.97 3.49 31.21
C SER A 525 -55.89 2.43 31.38
N ASN A 526 -56.31 1.16 31.46
CA ASN A 526 -55.50 -0.07 31.61
C ASN A 526 -54.54 -0.36 30.43
N SER A 527 -54.01 0.65 29.74
CA SER A 527 -53.17 0.47 28.54
C SER A 527 -51.77 1.06 28.67
N THR A 528 -51.12 0.89 29.82
CA THR A 528 -49.65 0.94 29.89
C THR A 528 -49.09 -0.28 29.18
N LEU A 529 -48.27 -0.09 28.13
CA LEU A 529 -47.57 -1.19 27.43
C LEU A 529 -46.75 -2.05 28.41
N PHE A 530 -46.07 -1.39 29.34
CA PHE A 530 -45.43 -1.88 30.58
C PHE A 530 -44.86 -0.66 31.32
N ASP A 531 -44.52 -0.77 32.61
CA ASP A 531 -43.79 0.27 33.36
C ASP A 531 -42.30 -0.06 33.41
N ILE A 532 -41.45 0.85 32.94
CA ILE A 532 -40.02 0.60 32.91
C ILE A 532 -39.40 0.51 34.31
N GLU A 533 -39.98 1.17 35.31
CA GLU A 533 -39.49 1.12 36.68
C GLU A 533 -39.71 -0.27 37.29
N GLU A 534 -40.85 -0.89 36.96
CA GLU A 534 -41.12 -2.29 37.33
C GLU A 534 -40.15 -3.24 36.62
N VAL A 535 -39.93 -3.03 35.32
CA VAL A 535 -38.95 -3.82 34.56
C VAL A 535 -37.55 -3.70 35.14
N LYS A 536 -37.10 -2.48 35.51
CA LYS A 536 -35.80 -2.29 36.16
C LYS A 536 -35.71 -3.13 37.43
N ARG A 537 -36.68 -2.98 38.33
CA ARG A 537 -36.70 -3.68 39.63
C ARG A 537 -36.75 -5.20 39.47
N ASP A 538 -37.48 -5.70 38.49
CA ASP A 538 -37.73 -7.14 38.34
C ASP A 538 -36.59 -7.86 37.59
N TYR A 539 -35.84 -7.17 36.71
CA TYR A 539 -34.87 -7.80 35.80
C TYR A 539 -33.44 -7.26 35.89
N PHE A 540 -33.24 -6.01 36.30
CA PHE A 540 -31.94 -5.33 36.21
C PHE A 540 -31.42 -4.89 37.57
N THR A 541 -30.13 -4.60 37.65
CA THR A 541 -29.45 -4.19 38.89
C THR A 541 -29.74 -2.73 39.23
N ASP A 542 -29.55 -2.35 40.50
CA ASP A 542 -29.87 -1.00 41.00
C ASP A 542 -29.06 0.12 40.32
N ASP A 543 -27.83 -0.19 39.90
CA ASP A 543 -26.91 0.69 39.16
C ASP A 543 -27.34 0.92 37.69
N THR A 544 -28.38 0.24 37.22
CA THR A 544 -28.99 0.47 35.90
C THR A 544 -29.54 1.89 35.80
N LYS A 545 -29.09 2.63 34.78
CA LYS A 545 -29.54 3.99 34.51
C LYS A 545 -30.77 4.01 33.61
N LEU A 546 -31.84 4.65 34.06
CA LEU A 546 -33.00 4.97 33.23
C LEU A 546 -32.84 6.38 32.64
N ILE A 547 -33.00 6.51 31.33
CA ILE A 547 -32.92 7.77 30.60
C ILE A 547 -34.28 8.02 29.93
N CYS A 548 -35.12 8.82 30.58
CA CYS A 548 -36.44 9.18 30.05
C CYS A 548 -36.33 10.33 29.05
N ILE A 549 -36.94 10.15 27.87
CA ILE A 549 -37.11 11.20 26.87
C ILE A 549 -38.59 11.51 26.72
N GLY A 550 -38.96 12.76 27.03
CA GLY A 550 -40.31 13.26 26.88
C GLY A 550 -41.31 12.80 27.93
N ASP A 551 -40.84 12.55 29.16
CA ASP A 551 -41.68 12.15 30.31
C ASP A 551 -42.60 10.95 30.02
N SER A 552 -42.17 10.08 29.09
CA SER A 552 -42.94 8.96 28.55
C SER A 552 -44.33 9.32 28.00
N LYS A 553 -44.54 10.59 27.62
CA LYS A 553 -45.83 11.16 27.17
C LYS A 553 -45.69 12.02 25.92
N THR A 554 -44.68 12.90 25.90
CA THR A 554 -44.48 13.88 24.85
C THR A 554 -43.73 13.28 23.67
N LYS A 555 -44.14 13.67 22.46
CA LYS A 555 -43.41 13.38 21.22
C LYS A 555 -42.49 14.55 20.89
N ARG A 556 -41.45 14.31 20.10
CA ARG A 556 -40.49 15.32 19.58
C ARG A 556 -39.90 16.20 20.70
N SER A 557 -39.40 15.55 21.74
CA SER A 557 -39.01 16.19 23.00
C SER A 557 -37.53 16.03 23.34
N PHE A 558 -36.71 15.49 22.42
CA PHE A 558 -35.27 15.36 22.64
C PHE A 558 -34.62 16.69 23.05
N MET A 559 -34.90 17.76 22.31
CA MET A 559 -34.43 19.13 22.60
C MET A 559 -35.41 19.94 23.46
N SER A 560 -36.37 19.30 24.15
CA SER A 560 -37.30 20.03 25.02
C SER A 560 -36.55 20.53 26.25
N SER A 561 -36.53 21.85 26.40
CA SER A 561 -35.73 22.64 27.35
C SER A 561 -35.48 21.97 28.71
N LYS A 562 -34.28 21.43 28.91
CA LYS A 562 -33.70 21.20 30.24
C LYS A 562 -32.75 22.35 30.58
N LEU A 563 -32.70 22.74 31.86
CA LEU A 563 -31.58 23.54 32.37
C LEU A 563 -30.31 22.70 32.22
N ILE A 564 -29.46 23.08 31.27
CA ILE A 564 -28.11 22.55 31.14
C ILE A 564 -27.20 23.43 32.01
N ALA A 565 -26.28 22.81 32.74
CA ALA A 565 -25.30 23.54 33.55
C ALA A 565 -24.48 24.50 32.66
N PRO A 566 -24.46 25.82 32.96
CA PRO A 566 -23.69 26.79 32.17
C PRO A 566 -22.21 26.42 32.04
N GLU A 567 -21.60 25.91 33.12
CA GLU A 567 -20.21 25.44 33.16
C GLU A 567 -19.91 24.35 32.12
N LEU A 568 -20.88 23.45 31.87
CA LEU A 568 -20.71 22.39 30.87
C LEU A 568 -20.76 22.97 29.45
N ILE A 569 -21.63 23.96 29.20
CA ILE A 569 -21.71 24.65 27.91
C ILE A 569 -20.41 25.43 27.68
N GLU A 570 -20.00 26.25 28.65
CA GLU A 570 -18.77 27.05 28.57
C GLU A 570 -17.53 26.19 28.37
N SER A 571 -17.38 25.09 29.12
CA SER A 571 -16.25 24.17 28.92
C SER A 571 -16.27 23.52 27.54
N THR A 572 -17.45 23.21 27.00
CA THR A 572 -17.59 22.65 25.65
C THR A 572 -17.20 23.66 24.58
N LEU A 573 -17.67 24.91 24.70
CA LEU A 573 -17.33 26.00 23.79
C LEU A 573 -15.82 26.32 23.86
N SER A 574 -15.26 26.38 25.06
CA SER A 574 -13.83 26.62 25.26
C SER A 574 -12.96 25.53 24.61
N LEU A 575 -13.31 24.24 24.77
CA LEU A 575 -12.61 23.15 24.09
C LEU A 575 -12.76 23.22 22.56
N PHE A 576 -13.91 23.68 22.07
CA PHE A 576 -14.16 23.80 20.63
C PHE A 576 -13.41 24.98 19.99
N GLU A 577 -13.26 26.10 20.72
CA GLU A 577 -12.59 27.32 20.27
C GLU A 577 -11.06 27.29 20.47
N SER A 578 -10.56 26.53 21.44
CA SER A 578 -9.13 26.43 21.75
C SER A 578 -8.33 25.47 20.85
N ALA A 579 -9.00 24.79 19.92
CA ALA A 579 -8.47 23.72 19.08
C ALA A 579 -7.99 24.18 17.69
#